data_AF-A0AAJ2U679-F1
#
_entry.id   AF-A0AAJ2U679-F1
#
_cell.length_a   1.000
_cell.length_b   1.000
_cell.length_c   1.000
_cell.angle_alpha   90.00
_cell.angle_beta   90.00
_cell.angle_gamma   90.00
#
_symmetry.space_group_name_H-M   'P 1'
#
loop_
_entity.id
_entity.type
_entity.pdbx_description
1 polymer ?
#
loop_
_entity_poly.entity_id
_entity_poly.type
_entity_poly.pdbx_seq_one_letter_code
_entity_poly.pdbx_strand_id
1 'polypeptide(L)'
;EAENPEKDITLYINSPGGSITAGMAIYDTMQYIRPDVSTVCIGMAASMGAFLLTAGEKGKRYALPNAEVMIHQPLGGAQGQA
;
A
#
# COMPACT_ATOMS: atom_id res chain seq x y z
N GLU A 1 17.49 13.29 -2.72
CA GLU A 1 16.24 13.72 -2.05
C GLU A 1 15.49 14.70 -2.96
N ALA A 2 14.16 14.80 -2.80
CA ALA A 2 13.21 15.39 -3.75
C ALA A 2 13.15 16.94 -3.74
N GLU A 3 12.44 17.53 -4.71
CA GLU A 3 12.25 18.98 -4.88
C GLU A 3 11.64 19.69 -3.66
N ASN A 4 10.76 19.02 -2.90
CA ASN A 4 10.22 19.57 -1.65
C ASN A 4 9.94 18.46 -0.62
N PRO A 5 10.86 18.23 0.33
CA PRO A 5 10.72 17.15 1.29
C PRO A 5 9.73 17.42 2.43
N GLU A 6 9.03 18.58 2.47
CA GLU A 6 7.96 18.88 3.47
C GLU A 6 6.55 18.67 2.92
N LYS A 7 6.41 18.54 1.61
CA LYS A 7 5.10 18.46 0.98
C LYS A 7 4.59 17.02 0.99
N ASP A 8 3.41 16.81 1.57
CA ASP A 8 2.67 15.54 1.51
C ASP A 8 2.64 14.94 0.11
N ILE A 9 2.81 13.61 0.05
CA ILE A 9 2.64 12.80 -1.15
C ILE A 9 1.26 12.15 -1.10
N THR A 10 0.52 12.14 -2.22
CA THR A 10 -0.74 11.39 -2.32
C THR A 10 -0.56 10.19 -3.23
N LEU A 11 -0.78 9.00 -2.69
CA LEU A 11 -0.76 7.72 -3.39
C LEU A 11 -2.20 7.24 -3.64
N TYR A 12 -2.62 7.23 -4.90
CA TYR A 12 -3.90 6.65 -5.33
C TYR A 12 -3.73 5.15 -5.59
N ILE A 13 -4.60 4.32 -5.02
CA ILE A 13 -4.51 2.86 -5.06
C ILE A 13 -5.76 2.28 -5.71
N ASN A 14 -5.57 1.57 -6.83
CA ASN A 14 -6.54 0.65 -7.43
C ASN A 14 -5.80 -0.65 -7.78
N SER A 15 -5.77 -1.60 -6.86
CA SER A 15 -4.93 -2.80 -6.99
C SER A 15 -5.58 -4.04 -6.39
N PRO A 16 -5.54 -5.19 -7.10
CA PRO A 16 -5.91 -6.49 -6.55
C PRO A 16 -4.85 -7.08 -5.60
N GLY A 17 -3.70 -6.41 -5.42
CA GLY A 17 -2.53 -6.93 -4.72
C GLY A 17 -1.46 -7.43 -5.68
N GLY A 18 -0.60 -8.33 -5.21
CA GLY A 18 0.51 -8.86 -6.01
C GLY A 18 1.61 -9.49 -5.15
N SER A 19 2.86 -9.41 -5.63
CA SER A 19 4.02 -9.92 -4.90
C SER A 19 4.19 -9.22 -3.55
N ILE A 20 4.34 -10.03 -2.49
CA ILE A 20 4.55 -9.53 -1.12
C ILE A 20 5.84 -8.73 -1.03
N THR A 21 6.94 -9.23 -1.60
CA THR A 21 8.25 -8.56 -1.52
C THR A 21 8.25 -7.23 -2.27
N ALA A 22 7.56 -7.14 -3.41
CA ALA A 22 7.41 -5.89 -4.13
C ALA A 22 6.56 -4.89 -3.34
N GLY A 23 5.47 -5.35 -2.70
CA GLY A 23 4.67 -4.48 -1.84
C GLY A 23 5.42 -4.02 -0.59
N MET A 24 6.25 -4.87 0.02
CA MET A 24 7.09 -4.48 1.15
C MET A 24 8.13 -3.43 0.75
N ALA A 25 8.70 -3.50 -0.45
CA ALA A 25 9.62 -2.45 -0.92
C ALA A 25 8.93 -1.08 -1.07
N ILE A 26 7.66 -1.07 -1.52
CA ILE A 26 6.86 0.17 -1.55
C ILE A 26 6.58 0.67 -0.14
N TYR A 27 6.17 -0.23 0.76
CA TYR A 27 5.92 0.09 2.17
C TYR A 27 7.15 0.72 2.83
N ASP A 28 8.32 0.07 2.73
CA ASP A 28 9.55 0.57 3.32
C ASP A 28 9.91 1.95 2.75
N THR A 29 9.68 2.17 1.46
CA THR A 29 9.89 3.48 0.84
C THR A 29 8.94 4.53 1.43
N MET A 30 7.66 4.20 1.61
CA MET A 30 6.68 5.11 2.23
C MET A 30 7.07 5.51 3.65
N GLN A 31 7.66 4.59 4.43
CA GLN A 31 8.11 4.87 5.80
C GLN A 31 9.48 5.57 5.87
N TYR A 32 10.34 5.33 4.88
CA TYR A 32 11.71 5.84 4.87
C TYR A 32 11.80 7.30 4.44
N ILE A 33 10.95 7.72 3.51
CA ILE A 33 10.97 9.09 3.00
C ILE A 33 10.41 10.08 4.02
N ARG A 34 10.92 11.31 4.02
CA ARG A 34 10.49 12.36 4.94
C ARG A 34 9.03 12.81 4.78
N PRO A 35 8.49 12.96 3.56
CA PRO A 35 7.11 13.41 3.40
C PRO A 35 6.10 12.39 3.90
N ASP A 36 5.04 12.88 4.56
CA ASP A 36 3.87 12.06 4.88
C ASP A 36 3.24 11.53 3.59
N VAL A 37 2.92 10.22 3.58
CA VAL A 37 2.22 9.60 2.46
C VAL A 37 0.74 9.47 2.78
N SER A 38 -0.07 10.35 2.20
CA SER A 38 -1.52 10.20 2.13
C SER A 38 -1.89 9.09 1.15
N THR A 39 -2.86 8.25 1.50
CA THR A 39 -3.30 7.14 0.64
C THR A 39 -4.79 7.25 0.36
N VAL A 40 -5.19 6.97 -0.88
CA VAL A 40 -6.58 7.05 -1.32
C VAL A 40 -6.95 5.81 -2.14
N CYS A 41 -7.88 5.00 -1.63
CA CYS A 41 -8.43 3.88 -2.38
C CYS A 41 -9.45 4.37 -3.41
N ILE A 42 -9.18 4.08 -4.69
CA ILE A 42 -10.04 4.40 -5.82
C ILE A 42 -10.42 3.12 -6.58
N GLY A 43 -11.61 2.58 -6.33
CA GLY A 43 -12.01 1.28 -6.88
C GLY A 43 -11.74 0.15 -5.89
N MET A 44 -10.55 -0.45 -5.91
CA MET A 44 -10.23 -1.58 -5.03
C MET A 44 -8.82 -1.49 -4.42
N ALA A 45 -8.70 -1.86 -3.15
CA ALA A 45 -7.43 -2.16 -2.50
C ALA A 45 -7.55 -3.53 -1.84
N ALA A 46 -7.07 -4.56 -2.54
CA ALA A 46 -7.08 -5.94 -2.04
C ALA A 46 -5.67 -6.45 -1.74
N SER A 47 -5.55 -7.36 -0.77
CA SER A 47 -4.28 -8.02 -0.42
C SER A 47 -3.16 -6.99 -0.13
N MET A 48 -2.02 -7.04 -0.83
CA MET A 48 -0.96 -6.02 -0.69
C MET A 48 -1.42 -4.59 -1.04
N GLY A 49 -2.47 -4.42 -1.86
CA GLY A 49 -3.09 -3.12 -2.08
C GLY A 49 -3.76 -2.58 -0.81
N ALA A 50 -4.48 -3.43 -0.07
CA ALA A 50 -5.07 -3.09 1.22
C ALA A 50 -3.99 -2.77 2.26
N PHE A 51 -2.92 -3.56 2.28
CA PHE A 51 -1.77 -3.33 3.17
C PHE A 51 -1.18 -1.92 2.94
N LEU A 52 -0.86 -1.57 1.69
CA LEU A 52 -0.32 -0.26 1.35
C LEU A 52 -1.28 0.89 1.62
N LEU A 53 -2.59 0.69 1.39
CA LEU A 53 -3.62 1.66 1.79
C LEU A 53 -3.56 1.93 3.30
N THR A 54 -3.41 0.88 4.11
CA THR A 54 -3.37 1.06 5.57
C THR A 54 -2.04 1.63 6.08
N ALA A 55 -0.98 1.60 5.26
CA ALA A 55 0.36 2.06 5.58
C ALA A 55 0.59 3.56 5.37
N GLY A 56 -0.38 4.28 4.81
CA GLY A 56 -0.33 5.74 4.75
C GLY A 56 -0.32 6.39 6.14
N GLU A 57 0.06 7.66 6.19
CA GLU A 57 0.17 8.44 7.43
C GLU A 57 -1.15 8.43 8.23
N LYS A 58 -1.02 8.39 9.56
CA LYS A 58 -2.17 8.30 10.46
C LYS A 58 -3.11 9.50 10.26
N GLY A 59 -4.38 9.21 9.99
CA GLY A 59 -5.39 10.23 9.71
C GLY A 59 -5.40 10.74 8.26
N LYS A 60 -4.47 10.27 7.41
CA LYS A 60 -4.39 10.59 5.97
C LYS A 60 -4.64 9.36 5.09
N ARG A 61 -5.55 8.48 5.51
CA ARG A 61 -5.91 7.24 4.79
C ARG A 61 -7.39 7.28 4.45
N TYR A 62 -7.69 7.27 3.16
CA TYR A 62 -9.03 7.54 2.64
C TYR A 62 -9.47 6.46 1.67
N ALA A 63 -10.78 6.31 1.51
CA ALA A 63 -11.39 5.48 0.50
C ALA A 63 -12.59 6.22 -0.09
N LEU A 64 -12.81 6.10 -1.40
CA LEU A 64 -14.04 6.61 -2.00
C LEU A 64 -15.26 5.80 -1.52
N PRO A 65 -16.49 6.36 -1.57
CA PRO A 65 -17.67 5.73 -0.97
C PRO A 65 -18.01 4.32 -1.47
N ASN A 66 -17.62 3.98 -2.71
CA ASN A 66 -17.89 2.69 -3.34
C ASN A 66 -16.62 1.83 -3.48
N ALA A 67 -15.53 2.21 -2.82
CA ALA A 67 -14.28 1.44 -2.90
C ALA A 67 -14.36 0.17 -2.06
N GLU A 68 -13.74 -0.90 -2.55
CA GLU A 68 -13.65 -2.17 -1.84
C GLU A 68 -12.26 -2.35 -1.20
N VAL A 69 -12.24 -2.75 0.06
CA VAL A 69 -11.00 -3.10 0.78
C VAL A 69 -11.10 -4.55 1.23
N MET A 70 -10.14 -5.38 0.82
CA MET A 70 -10.13 -6.80 1.12
C MET A 70 -8.77 -7.23 1.65
N ILE A 71 -8.76 -7.91 2.80
CA ILE A 71 -7.56 -8.51 3.39
C ILE A 71 -7.67 -10.03 3.38
N HIS A 72 -6.55 -10.70 3.15
CA HIS A 72 -6.44 -12.15 3.30
C HIS A 72 -5.00 -12.52 3.66
N GLN A 73 -4.80 -13.72 4.20
CA GLN A 73 -3.47 -14.24 4.50
C GLN A 73 -2.63 -14.45 3.23
N PRO A 74 -1.28 -14.36 3.31
CA PRO A 74 -0.38 -14.66 2.19
C PRO A 74 -0.70 -15.97 1.45
N LEU A 75 -0.48 -15.97 0.14
CA LEU A 75 -0.54 -17.17 -0.69
C LEU A 75 0.87 -17.50 -1.18
N GLY A 76 1.22 -18.78 -1.16
CA GLY A 76 2.51 -19.30 -1.59
C GLY A 76 2.44 -20.79 -1.90
N GLY A 77 3.54 -21.33 -2.39
CA GLY A 77 3.68 -22.76 -2.68
C GLY A 77 5.12 -23.21 -2.43
N ALA A 78 5.30 -24.47 -2.07
CA ALA A 78 6.60 -25.10 -1.91
C ALA A 78 6.59 -26.43 -2.67
N GLN A 79 7.72 -26.76 -3.30
CA GLN A 79 7.92 -28.04 -4.00
C GLN A 79 9.36 -28.51 -3.75
N GLY A 80 9.52 -29.75 -3.31
CA GLY A 80 10.80 -30.34 -2.93
C GLY A 80 10.62 -31.64 -2.14
N GLN A 81 11.72 -32.27 -1.74
CA GLN A 81 11.66 -33.40 -0.80
C GLN A 81 11.33 -32.91 0.62
N ALA A 82 10.70 -33.78 1.42
CA ALA A 82 10.41 -33.54 2.82
C ALA A 82 11.68 -33.56 3.68
#